data_AF-A0AAQ5YV91-F1
#
_entry.id   AF-A0AAQ5YV91-F1
#
_cell.length_a   1.000
_cell.length_b   1.000
_cell.length_c   1.000
_cell.angle_alpha   90.00
_cell.angle_beta   90.00
_cell.angle_gamma   90.00
#
_symmetry.space_group_name_H-M   'P 1'
#
loop_
_entity.id
_entity.type
_entity.pdbx_description
1 polymer ?
#
loop_
_entity_poly.entity_id
_entity_poly.type
_entity_poly.pdbx_seq_one_letter_code
_entity_poly.pdbx_strand_id
1 'polypeptide(L)'
;MLRKDRARSYKEFNDEEDDDEGNTQSHGFFDDGTEDLDHEEPNGSISQGIALYPGKAQLLSCKHHYHDYIPPLVDPGTPQEIDCEVTRVTYIGPFTNQTGKTALVFRGPSDVRNKELIFMQFSHNETEEDFSAITYMLFAKYSDLITSTNKSEFMRDCERNYSTWTFSGGFRTWVKMSLVRTSGKHNEAMEFRQESAVVKFNDKRPEQEQTNQLFFAVFEWRDPYMQEIRLIVTANPWSAMAILCGVFMALFKAANFAKLTIQWIIRMRKRHLKNKARELNQVS
;
A
#
# COMPACT_ATOMS: atom_id res chain seq x y z
N MET A 1 -17.44 38.63 -26.39
CA MET A 1 -16.03 38.47 -26.01
C MET A 1 -15.89 37.12 -25.32
N LEU A 2 -15.57 36.10 -26.10
CA LEU A 2 -15.33 34.73 -25.66
C LEU A 2 -13.83 34.49 -25.85
N ARG A 3 -13.09 34.23 -24.78
CA ARG A 3 -11.72 33.73 -24.88
C ARG A 3 -11.61 32.47 -24.03
N LYS A 4 -11.57 31.38 -24.80
CA LYS A 4 -11.53 29.97 -24.42
C LYS A 4 -10.10 29.59 -24.03
N ASP A 5 -10.00 28.70 -23.06
CA ASP A 5 -8.76 28.20 -22.47
C ASP A 5 -7.80 27.54 -23.45
N ARG A 6 -6.52 27.67 -23.12
CA ARG A 6 -5.35 27.21 -23.86
C ARG A 6 -5.05 25.75 -23.47
N ALA A 7 -5.60 24.79 -24.22
CA ALA A 7 -5.16 23.40 -24.16
C ALA A 7 -3.79 23.28 -24.83
N ARG A 8 -2.78 22.77 -24.12
CA ARG A 8 -1.47 22.42 -24.67
C ARG A 8 -1.53 20.95 -25.09
N SER A 9 -1.51 20.74 -26.40
CA SER A 9 -1.54 19.47 -27.10
C SER A 9 -0.39 18.55 -26.71
N TYR A 10 -0.71 17.26 -26.54
CA TYR A 10 0.27 16.17 -26.60
C TYR A 10 0.96 16.17 -27.99
N LYS A 11 2.23 15.77 -28.02
CA LYS A 11 3.01 15.55 -29.23
C LYS A 11 2.88 14.07 -29.61
N GLU A 12 2.11 13.79 -30.67
CA GLU A 12 2.29 12.60 -31.49
C GLU A 12 3.56 12.78 -32.33
N PHE A 13 4.35 11.71 -32.46
CA PHE A 13 5.38 11.58 -33.48
C PHE A 13 4.81 10.67 -34.57
N ASN A 14 4.56 11.23 -35.76
CA ASN A 14 4.17 10.49 -36.95
C ASN A 14 5.38 9.77 -37.58
N ASP A 15 5.19 8.47 -37.76
CA ASP A 15 5.33 7.61 -38.95
C ASP A 15 6.02 8.12 -40.23
N GLU A 16 6.75 7.16 -40.86
CA GLU A 16 6.90 6.79 -42.29
C GLU A 16 8.34 6.25 -42.51
N GLU A 17 8.70 5.15 -43.18
CA GLU A 17 8.13 3.97 -43.89
C GLU A 17 9.35 2.97 -43.95
N ASP A 18 9.25 1.64 -43.99
CA ASP A 18 8.92 0.84 -45.18
C ASP A 18 8.90 -0.67 -44.83
N ASP A 19 8.13 -1.40 -45.65
CA ASP A 19 7.67 -2.79 -45.61
C ASP A 19 8.74 -3.91 -45.67
N ASP A 20 8.45 -5.08 -45.07
CA ASP A 20 8.24 -6.32 -45.85
C ASP A 20 7.66 -7.51 -45.03
N GLU A 21 6.87 -8.32 -45.72
CA GLU A 21 5.96 -9.37 -45.26
C GLU A 21 6.59 -10.59 -44.56
N GLY A 22 5.85 -11.19 -43.61
CA GLY A 22 6.24 -12.49 -43.06
C GLY A 22 5.34 -13.04 -41.95
N ASN A 23 4.16 -13.54 -42.33
CA ASN A 23 3.21 -14.26 -41.48
C ASN A 23 3.85 -15.35 -40.59
N THR A 24 3.79 -15.19 -39.27
CA THR A 24 3.53 -16.30 -38.33
C THR A 24 2.98 -15.76 -37.02
N GLN A 25 1.71 -16.06 -36.73
CA GLN A 25 1.11 -15.90 -35.40
C GLN A 25 1.94 -16.70 -34.37
N SER A 26 2.83 -16.04 -33.64
CA SER A 26 3.25 -16.50 -32.32
C SER A 26 2.40 -15.79 -31.29
N HIS A 27 1.45 -16.54 -30.73
CA HIS A 27 0.65 -16.18 -29.58
C HIS A 27 1.53 -15.51 -28.51
N GLY A 28 1.21 -14.26 -28.16
CA GLY A 28 1.97 -13.44 -27.23
C GLY A 28 2.20 -14.17 -25.91
N PHE A 29 3.47 -14.23 -25.50
CA PHE A 29 3.97 -14.82 -24.24
C PHE A 29 4.23 -13.74 -23.18
N PHE A 30 3.74 -12.52 -23.39
CA PHE A 30 3.81 -11.44 -22.42
C PHE A 30 2.42 -10.87 -22.27
N ASP A 31 1.55 -11.63 -21.61
CA ASP A 31 0.30 -11.09 -21.07
C ASP A 31 0.51 -10.84 -19.58
N ASP A 32 0.23 -9.59 -19.22
CA ASP A 32 0.03 -8.99 -17.91
C ASP A 32 0.94 -9.44 -16.76
N GLY A 33 1.91 -8.60 -16.42
CA GLY A 33 2.55 -8.60 -15.11
C GLY A 33 1.57 -8.08 -14.05
N THR A 34 0.49 -8.81 -13.81
CA THR A 34 -0.30 -8.63 -12.60
C THR A 34 0.61 -9.08 -11.46
N GLU A 35 1.06 -8.14 -10.64
CA GLU A 35 1.73 -8.45 -9.38
C GLU A 35 0.79 -9.37 -8.58
N ASP A 36 1.15 -10.65 -8.45
CA ASP A 36 0.40 -11.62 -7.64
C ASP A 36 0.49 -11.17 -6.17
N LEU A 37 -0.47 -10.33 -5.77
CA LEU A 37 -0.65 -9.85 -4.42
C LEU A 37 -1.42 -10.90 -3.62
N ASP A 38 -0.73 -11.53 -2.67
CA ASP A 38 -1.36 -12.46 -1.75
C ASP A 38 -2.24 -11.67 -0.77
N HIS A 39 -3.50 -12.09 -0.61
CA HIS A 39 -4.44 -11.51 0.35
C HIS A 39 -4.65 -12.52 1.47
N GLU A 40 -4.20 -12.18 2.69
CA GLU A 40 -4.41 -13.02 3.88
C GLU A 40 -5.56 -12.44 4.71
N GLU A 41 -6.53 -13.28 5.09
CA GLU A 41 -7.48 -12.89 6.15
C GLU A 41 -6.72 -12.85 7.48
N PRO A 42 -6.71 -11.72 8.20
CA PRO A 42 -6.03 -11.64 9.47
C PRO A 42 -6.69 -12.61 10.46
N ASN A 43 -5.92 -13.61 10.89
CA ASN A 43 -6.28 -14.49 12.01
C ASN A 43 -6.24 -13.67 13.32
N GLY A 44 -7.36 -13.02 13.64
CA GLY A 44 -7.54 -12.28 14.89
C GLY A 44 -7.82 -10.80 14.67
N SER A 45 -8.57 -10.23 15.61
CA SER A 45 -8.96 -8.82 15.66
C SER A 45 -7.74 -7.93 15.91
N ILE A 46 -7.05 -7.52 14.84
CA ILE A 46 -5.91 -6.59 14.94
C ILE A 46 -6.48 -5.20 15.20
N SER A 47 -6.30 -4.69 16.42
CA SER A 47 -6.56 -3.28 16.73
C SER A 47 -5.30 -2.46 16.45
N GLN A 48 -5.33 -1.67 15.39
CA GLN A 48 -4.33 -0.68 15.04
C GLN A 48 -4.31 0.48 16.03
N GLY A 49 -3.17 1.14 16.15
CA GLY A 49 -3.06 2.37 16.93
C GLY A 49 -3.24 3.59 16.05
N ILE A 50 -4.11 4.50 16.47
CA ILE A 50 -4.34 5.79 15.80
C ILE A 50 -3.74 6.88 16.69
N ALA A 51 -2.57 7.39 16.34
CA ALA A 51 -1.92 8.47 17.06
C ALA A 51 -2.30 9.82 16.43
N LEU A 52 -3.02 10.65 17.18
CA LEU A 52 -3.45 11.99 16.78
C LEU A 52 -2.58 13.05 17.45
N TYR A 53 -2.23 14.09 16.70
CA TYR A 53 -1.45 15.24 17.15
C TYR A 53 -2.35 16.48 17.16
N PRO A 54 -3.24 16.63 18.16
CA PRO A 54 -4.25 17.69 18.17
C PRO A 54 -3.68 19.07 18.50
N GLY A 55 -2.44 19.17 18.99
CA GLY A 55 -1.85 20.44 19.42
C GLY A 55 -2.69 21.08 20.54
N LYS A 56 -3.30 22.23 20.24
CA LYS A 56 -4.20 22.97 21.14
C LYS A 56 -5.67 22.51 21.06
N ALA A 57 -6.03 21.66 20.09
CA ALA A 57 -7.38 21.14 19.95
C ALA A 57 -7.73 20.16 21.09
N GLN A 58 -8.98 20.18 21.52
CA GLN A 58 -9.51 19.33 22.60
C GLN A 58 -10.41 18.25 22.01
N LEU A 59 -10.28 17.02 22.52
CA LEU A 59 -11.20 15.93 22.20
C LEU A 59 -12.54 16.18 22.87
N LEU A 60 -13.62 16.20 22.09
CA LEU A 60 -14.99 16.37 22.56
C LEU A 60 -15.74 15.05 22.71
N SER A 61 -15.58 14.15 21.74
CA SER A 61 -16.30 12.88 21.70
C SER A 61 -15.47 11.82 21.01
N CYS A 62 -15.56 10.59 21.48
CA CYS A 62 -15.01 9.43 20.80
C CYS A 62 -15.91 8.23 21.07
N LYS A 63 -16.35 7.55 20.00
CA LYS A 63 -17.23 6.39 20.11
C LYS A 63 -17.00 5.36 19.02
N HIS A 64 -17.09 4.09 19.39
CA HIS A 64 -17.13 2.98 18.45
C HIS A 64 -18.57 2.72 17.99
N HIS A 65 -18.75 2.52 16.69
CA HIS A 65 -20.01 2.12 16.08
C HIS A 65 -19.80 0.83 15.30
N TYR A 66 -20.78 -0.08 15.37
CA TYR A 66 -20.72 -1.41 14.73
C TYR A 66 -21.73 -1.49 13.58
N HIS A 67 -21.74 -0.46 12.73
CA HIS A 67 -22.62 -0.31 11.59
C HIS A 67 -22.03 0.74 10.62
N ASP A 68 -22.49 0.74 9.36
CA ASP A 68 -21.92 1.57 8.28
C ASP A 68 -22.41 3.04 8.22
N TYR A 69 -23.25 3.46 9.17
CA TYR A 69 -23.69 4.85 9.27
C TYR A 69 -23.22 5.48 10.58
N ILE A 70 -23.21 6.81 10.65
CA ILE A 70 -23.00 7.53 11.91
C ILE A 70 -24.31 8.23 12.25
N PRO A 71 -24.87 8.07 13.46
CA PRO A 71 -26.07 8.75 13.86
C PRO A 71 -25.92 10.28 13.70
N PRO A 72 -27.02 11.01 13.46
CA PRO A 72 -26.98 12.47 13.46
C PRO A 72 -26.36 13.01 14.75
N LEU A 73 -25.50 14.02 14.62
CA LEU A 73 -24.87 14.66 15.77
C LEU A 73 -25.93 15.35 16.62
N VAL A 74 -26.03 14.94 17.88
CA VAL A 74 -26.79 15.62 18.91
C VAL A 74 -25.81 16.58 19.59
N ASP A 75 -26.01 17.89 19.42
CA ASP A 75 -25.20 18.96 19.99
C ASP A 75 -23.70 18.93 19.62
N PRO A 76 -23.35 19.30 18.38
CA PRO A 76 -21.95 19.43 18.00
C PRO A 76 -21.25 20.53 18.82
N GLY A 77 -20.02 20.30 19.26
CA GLY A 77 -19.21 21.32 19.94
C GLY A 77 -19.28 21.25 21.47
N THR A 78 -20.24 20.52 22.04
CA THR A 78 -20.26 20.20 23.46
C THR A 78 -19.49 18.91 23.73
N PRO A 79 -18.74 18.81 24.83
CA PRO A 79 -18.13 17.55 25.26
C PRO A 79 -19.20 16.48 25.49
N GLN A 80 -18.95 15.28 24.97
CA GLN A 80 -19.79 14.09 25.14
C GLN A 80 -19.01 13.00 25.88
N GLU A 81 -19.66 11.88 26.17
CA GLU A 81 -19.02 10.72 26.77
C GLU A 81 -17.95 10.14 25.83
N ILE A 82 -16.77 9.87 26.37
CA ILE A 82 -15.62 9.30 25.66
C ILE A 82 -15.62 7.81 25.94
N ASP A 83 -16.07 7.01 24.96
CA ASP A 83 -16.19 5.55 25.04
C ASP A 83 -15.01 4.84 24.32
N CYS A 84 -13.86 5.51 24.26
CA CYS A 84 -12.67 5.01 23.58
C CYS A 84 -11.50 4.87 24.55
N GLU A 85 -10.68 3.85 24.31
CA GLU A 85 -9.41 3.67 25.01
C GLU A 85 -8.35 4.63 24.46
N VAL A 86 -8.04 5.69 25.23
CA VAL A 86 -7.09 6.73 24.85
C VAL A 86 -5.88 6.75 25.78
N THR A 87 -4.68 6.74 25.19
CA THR A 87 -3.40 6.91 25.90
C THR A 87 -2.73 8.19 25.44
N ARG A 88 -2.43 9.10 26.37
CA ARG A 88 -1.65 10.31 26.09
C ARG A 88 -0.16 10.00 26.23
N VAL A 89 0.62 10.31 25.19
CA VAL A 89 2.08 10.10 25.17
C VAL A 89 2.78 11.38 24.74
N THR A 90 3.76 11.83 25.53
CA THR A 90 4.62 12.96 25.19
C THR A 90 6.02 12.45 24.87
N TYR A 91 6.56 12.84 23.72
CA TYR A 91 7.88 12.42 23.26
C TYR A 91 8.53 13.47 22.36
N ILE A 92 9.83 13.34 22.12
CA ILE A 92 10.59 14.21 21.23
C ILE A 92 10.64 13.53 19.85
N GLY A 93 10.15 14.23 18.83
CA GLY A 93 10.09 13.70 17.47
C GLY A 93 11.48 13.42 16.90
N PRO A 94 11.63 12.41 16.02
CA PRO A 94 12.93 12.00 15.49
C PRO A 94 13.55 13.01 14.51
N PHE A 95 12.73 13.87 13.90
CA PHE A 95 13.14 14.84 12.89
C PHE A 95 13.30 16.27 13.42
N THR A 96 12.74 16.56 14.60
CA THR A 96 12.72 17.90 15.20
C THR A 96 13.20 17.81 16.65
N ASN A 97 14.48 18.10 16.88
CA ASN A 97 15.15 17.90 18.17
C ASN A 97 14.80 18.93 19.26
N GLN A 98 13.85 19.85 19.03
CA GLN A 98 13.68 21.02 19.88
C GLN A 98 12.33 21.09 20.62
N THR A 99 11.30 20.37 20.16
CA THR A 99 9.95 20.51 20.73
C THR A 99 9.37 19.15 21.10
N GLY A 100 9.00 18.98 22.37
CA GLY A 100 8.22 17.83 22.81
C GLY A 100 6.83 17.90 22.19
N LYS A 101 6.41 16.81 21.56
CA LYS A 101 5.09 16.65 20.93
C LYS A 101 4.23 15.78 21.83
N THR A 102 2.94 16.09 21.94
CA THR A 102 1.98 15.25 22.65
C THR A 102 1.03 14.60 21.66
N ALA A 103 1.00 13.28 21.66
CA ALA A 103 0.07 12.46 20.89
C ALA A 103 -1.05 11.91 21.77
N LEU A 104 -2.26 11.90 21.24
CA LEU A 104 -3.39 11.13 21.76
C LEU A 104 -3.51 9.85 20.95
N VAL A 105 -3.27 8.71 21.57
CA VAL A 105 -3.28 7.42 20.88
C VAL A 105 -4.55 6.65 21.22
N PHE A 106 -5.33 6.34 20.21
CA PHE A 106 -6.60 5.63 20.30
C PHE A 106 -6.43 4.20 19.82
N ARG A 107 -7.18 3.29 20.43
CA ARG A 107 -7.41 1.96 19.90
C ARG A 107 -8.35 2.07 18.69
N GLY A 108 -7.87 1.68 17.51
CA GLY A 108 -8.65 1.69 16.27
C GLY A 108 -9.68 0.56 16.20
N PRO A 109 -10.59 0.60 15.20
CA PRO A 109 -11.56 -0.46 14.95
C PRO A 109 -10.86 -1.79 14.68
N SER A 110 -11.46 -2.87 15.13
CA SER A 110 -10.84 -4.19 15.20
C SER A 110 -11.74 -5.30 14.65
N ASP A 111 -13.03 -5.05 14.56
CA ASP A 111 -14.05 -5.93 14.01
C ASP A 111 -14.48 -5.47 12.62
N VAL A 112 -13.76 -5.94 11.60
CA VAL A 112 -14.05 -5.63 10.21
C VAL A 112 -15.37 -6.25 9.74
N ARG A 113 -15.77 -7.40 10.32
CA ARG A 113 -16.98 -8.13 9.90
C ARG A 113 -18.25 -7.38 10.29
N ASN A 114 -18.27 -6.79 11.47
CA ASN A 114 -19.38 -5.96 11.92
C ASN A 114 -19.25 -4.49 11.46
N LYS A 115 -18.34 -4.19 10.52
CA LYS A 115 -18.05 -2.84 10.03
C LYS A 115 -17.84 -1.85 11.17
N GLU A 116 -16.98 -2.23 12.11
CA GLU A 116 -16.62 -1.34 13.21
C GLU A 116 -15.94 -0.08 12.67
N LEU A 117 -16.41 1.07 13.13
CA LEU A 117 -15.81 2.38 12.89
C LEU A 117 -15.66 3.14 14.20
N ILE A 118 -14.65 3.99 14.26
CA ILE A 118 -14.46 4.93 15.37
C ILE A 118 -14.75 6.34 14.87
N PHE A 119 -15.66 7.01 15.56
CA PHE A 119 -16.01 8.40 15.28
C PHE A 119 -15.42 9.30 16.37
N MET A 120 -14.67 10.31 15.94
CA MET A 120 -14.01 11.26 16.83
C MET A 120 -14.36 12.70 16.47
N GLN A 121 -14.56 13.51 17.50
CA GLN A 121 -14.85 14.93 17.39
C GLN A 121 -13.87 15.74 18.22
N PHE A 122 -13.34 16.82 17.63
CA PHE A 122 -12.45 17.76 18.29
C PHE A 122 -12.98 19.20 18.16
N SER A 123 -12.59 20.06 19.09
CA SER A 123 -12.78 21.50 19.02
C SER A 123 -11.46 22.23 19.16
N HIS A 124 -11.33 23.34 18.44
CA HIS A 124 -10.22 24.27 18.60
C HIS A 124 -10.77 25.69 18.67
N ASN A 125 -10.41 26.40 19.75
CA ASN A 125 -10.92 27.73 20.04
C ASN A 125 -10.03 28.85 19.49
N GLU A 126 -8.77 28.56 19.11
CA GLU A 126 -7.80 29.56 18.66
C GLU A 126 -7.52 29.38 17.17
N THR A 127 -7.73 30.42 16.36
CA THR A 127 -7.48 30.41 14.91
C THR A 127 -6.38 31.40 14.56
N GLU A 128 -5.27 31.41 15.30
CA GLU A 128 -4.06 32.12 14.86
C GLU A 128 -3.46 31.50 13.58
N GLU A 129 -3.81 30.24 13.31
CA GLU A 129 -3.41 29.51 12.11
C GLU A 129 -4.39 29.75 10.95
N ASP A 130 -3.86 30.07 9.77
CA ASP A 130 -4.64 30.23 8.53
C ASP A 130 -5.32 28.92 8.11
N PHE A 131 -4.76 27.77 8.52
CA PHE A 131 -5.27 26.44 8.21
C PHE A 131 -5.40 25.62 9.49
N SER A 132 -6.63 25.20 9.80
CA SER A 132 -6.91 24.32 10.92
C SER A 132 -6.82 22.86 10.49
N ALA A 133 -5.86 22.13 11.05
CA ALA A 133 -5.66 20.73 10.70
C ALA A 133 -5.13 19.90 11.88
N ILE A 134 -5.48 18.62 11.91
CA ILE A 134 -4.95 17.65 12.89
C ILE A 134 -4.21 16.56 12.13
N THR A 135 -2.94 16.40 12.47
CA THR A 135 -2.09 15.33 11.92
C THR A 135 -2.32 14.04 12.69
N TYR A 136 -2.23 12.91 12.01
CA TYR A 136 -2.32 11.58 12.59
C TYR A 136 -1.31 10.61 11.96
N MET A 137 -1.00 9.56 12.71
CA MET A 137 -0.16 8.45 12.31
C MET A 137 -0.88 7.15 12.65
N LEU A 138 -0.75 6.15 11.78
CA LEU A 138 -1.28 4.80 12.00
C LEU A 138 -0.13 3.84 12.23
N PHE A 139 -0.24 2.96 13.22
CA PHE A 139 0.72 1.90 13.47
C PHE A 139 0.01 0.56 13.72
N ALA A 140 0.70 -0.55 13.42
CA ALA A 140 0.06 -1.84 13.20
C ALA A 140 -0.73 -2.39 14.39
N LYS A 141 -0.20 -2.28 15.60
CA LYS A 141 -0.79 -2.92 16.80
C LYS A 141 -0.79 -1.98 17.99
N TYR A 142 -1.97 -1.61 18.45
CA TYR A 142 -2.16 -0.82 19.67
C TYR A 142 -1.59 -1.53 20.91
N SER A 143 -1.68 -2.87 20.97
CA SER A 143 -1.13 -3.69 22.05
C SER A 143 0.37 -3.48 22.24
N ASP A 144 1.12 -3.19 21.17
CA ASP A 144 2.57 -3.03 21.24
C ASP A 144 2.94 -1.74 21.99
N LEU A 145 2.10 -0.70 21.88
CA LEU A 145 2.24 0.51 22.69
C LEU A 145 1.94 0.24 24.16
N ILE A 146 0.86 -0.49 24.46
CA ILE A 146 0.44 -0.76 25.84
C ILE A 146 1.45 -1.66 26.56
N THR A 147 2.01 -2.64 25.85
CA THR A 147 3.00 -3.58 26.38
C THR A 147 4.42 -3.00 26.40
N SER A 148 4.69 -1.94 25.65
CA SER A 148 6.00 -1.27 25.64
C SER A 148 6.37 -0.72 27.02
N THR A 149 7.62 -0.95 27.43
CA THR A 149 8.19 -0.37 28.66
C THR A 149 8.39 1.14 28.55
N ASN A 150 8.80 1.60 27.37
CA ASN A 150 9.03 3.01 27.06
C ASN A 150 8.15 3.47 25.88
N LYS A 151 6.95 3.97 26.22
CA LYS A 151 5.97 4.47 25.24
C LYS A 151 6.52 5.60 24.38
N SER A 152 7.35 6.48 24.95
CA SER A 152 7.91 7.63 24.23
C SER A 152 8.91 7.20 23.15
N GLU A 153 9.73 6.19 23.45
CA GLU A 153 10.66 5.61 22.47
C GLU A 153 9.92 4.84 21.38
N PHE A 154 8.92 4.03 21.75
CA PHE A 154 8.05 3.35 20.78
C PHE A 154 7.41 4.33 19.81
N MET A 155 6.83 5.42 20.32
CA MET A 155 6.20 6.45 19.47
C MET A 155 7.20 7.16 18.56
N ARG A 156 8.42 7.41 19.04
CA ARG A 156 9.51 7.99 18.24
C ARG A 156 9.91 7.08 17.09
N ASP A 157 9.99 5.78 17.33
CA ASP A 157 10.35 4.79 16.31
C ASP A 157 9.20 4.59 15.31
N CYS A 158 7.95 4.66 15.77
CA CYS A 158 6.79 4.66 14.89
C CYS A 158 6.82 5.86 13.92
N GLU A 159 7.11 7.08 14.40
CA GLU A 159 7.20 8.27 13.53
C GLU A 159 8.32 8.17 12.49
N ARG A 160 9.34 7.33 12.71
CA ARG A 160 10.39 7.06 11.70
C ARG A 160 9.94 6.11 10.60
N ASN A 161 9.09 5.15 10.96
CA ASN A 161 8.78 4.00 10.11
C ASN A 161 7.41 4.11 9.43
N TYR A 162 6.47 4.84 10.02
CA TYR A 162 5.11 4.98 9.51
C TYR A 162 4.87 6.37 8.92
N SER A 163 4.00 6.39 7.92
CA SER A 163 3.54 7.62 7.28
C SER A 163 2.58 8.40 8.18
N THR A 164 2.58 9.72 8.01
CA THR A 164 1.67 10.63 8.69
C THR A 164 0.73 11.28 7.67
N TRP A 165 -0.50 11.52 8.10
CA TRP A 165 -1.55 12.15 7.30
C TRP A 165 -2.22 13.26 8.09
N THR A 166 -3.04 14.07 7.44
CA THR A 166 -3.68 15.22 8.09
C THR A 166 -5.13 15.32 7.62
N PHE A 167 -6.04 15.66 8.53
CA PHE A 167 -7.41 16.05 8.18
C PHE A 167 -7.71 17.48 8.62
N SER A 168 -8.55 18.15 7.83
CA SER A 168 -8.88 19.56 7.99
C SER A 168 -10.09 19.78 8.91
N GLY A 169 -10.11 20.91 9.60
CA GLY A 169 -11.28 21.39 10.33
C GLY A 169 -12.42 21.80 9.39
N GLY A 170 -13.66 21.69 9.86
CA GLY A 170 -14.86 22.13 9.12
C GLY A 170 -15.39 21.07 8.14
N PHE A 171 -14.73 19.93 8.07
CA PHE A 171 -15.14 18.78 7.29
C PHE A 171 -15.19 17.54 8.16
N ARG A 172 -16.01 16.59 7.73
CA ARG A 172 -15.95 15.21 8.18
C ARG A 172 -15.06 14.44 7.22
N THR A 173 -13.94 13.96 7.75
CA THR A 173 -12.99 13.14 7.01
C THR A 173 -13.23 11.68 7.35
N TRP A 174 -13.62 10.91 6.34
CA TRP A 174 -13.79 9.47 6.43
C TRP A 174 -12.53 8.79 5.93
N VAL A 175 -11.83 8.11 6.83
CA VAL A 175 -10.55 7.47 6.60
C VAL A 175 -10.76 5.97 6.51
N LYS A 176 -10.67 5.44 5.28
CA LYS A 176 -10.67 4.01 5.02
C LYS A 176 -9.23 3.53 5.00
N MET A 177 -8.90 2.63 5.92
CA MET A 177 -7.54 2.10 6.05
C MET A 177 -7.44 0.68 5.52
N SER A 178 -6.30 0.39 4.91
CA SER A 178 -5.87 -0.95 4.50
C SER A 178 -4.43 -1.13 4.96
N LEU A 179 -4.06 -2.36 5.30
CA LEU A 179 -2.76 -2.70 5.85
C LEU A 179 -1.99 -3.57 4.85
N VAL A 180 -0.78 -3.12 4.52
CA VAL A 180 0.14 -3.81 3.63
C VAL A 180 1.30 -4.35 4.44
N ARG A 181 1.54 -5.66 4.36
CA ARG A 181 2.76 -6.31 4.87
C ARG A 181 3.72 -6.48 3.71
N THR A 182 4.94 -5.97 3.87
CA THR A 182 6.02 -6.18 2.91
C THR A 182 7.08 -7.04 3.57
N SER A 183 7.19 -8.30 3.14
CA SER A 183 8.12 -9.29 3.67
C SER A 183 9.38 -9.31 2.80
N GLY A 184 10.44 -8.67 3.29
CA GLY A 184 11.76 -8.70 2.68
C GLY A 184 12.57 -9.94 3.09
N LYS A 185 13.82 -10.03 2.61
CA LYS A 185 14.69 -11.19 2.88
C LYS A 185 15.03 -11.40 4.37
N HIS A 186 15.12 -10.31 5.13
CA HIS A 186 15.49 -10.33 6.56
C HIS A 186 14.60 -9.42 7.43
N ASN A 187 13.80 -8.55 6.81
CA ASN A 187 13.00 -7.56 7.51
C ASN A 187 11.56 -7.61 6.98
N GLU A 188 10.61 -7.47 7.88
CA GLU A 188 9.22 -7.21 7.55
C GLU A 188 8.93 -5.73 7.80
N ALA A 189 8.26 -5.09 6.85
CA ALA A 189 7.75 -3.74 7.00
C ALA A 189 6.22 -3.78 6.93
N MET A 190 5.56 -2.91 7.68
CA MET A 190 4.11 -2.73 7.61
C MET A 190 3.83 -1.29 7.21
N GLU A 191 2.96 -1.10 6.23
CA GLU A 191 2.55 0.20 5.74
C GLU A 191 1.03 0.28 5.67
N PHE A 192 0.47 1.43 6.05
CA PHE A 192 -0.95 1.69 5.90
C PHE A 192 -1.21 2.41 4.58
N ARG A 193 -2.15 1.88 3.79
CA ARG A 193 -2.73 2.60 2.66
C ARG A 193 -4.05 3.20 3.11
N GLN A 194 -4.22 4.48 2.80
CA GLN A 194 -5.36 5.26 3.22
C GLN A 194 -6.10 5.80 2.01
N GLU A 195 -7.43 5.71 2.06
CA GLU A 195 -8.32 6.46 1.19
C GLU A 195 -9.17 7.39 2.05
N SER A 196 -9.14 8.68 1.74
CA SER A 196 -9.96 9.67 2.45
C SER A 196 -11.10 10.18 1.58
N ALA A 197 -12.30 10.20 2.16
CA ALA A 197 -13.45 10.91 1.63
C ALA A 197 -13.79 12.08 2.55
N VAL A 198 -13.95 13.27 1.98
CA VAL A 198 -14.17 14.50 2.74
C VAL A 198 -15.57 15.03 2.45
N VAL A 199 -16.34 15.31 3.50
CA VAL A 199 -17.70 15.87 3.40
C VAL A 199 -17.77 17.14 4.23
N LYS A 200 -18.30 18.23 3.65
CA LYS A 200 -18.48 19.49 4.37
C LYS A 200 -19.42 19.31 5.57
N PHE A 201 -19.00 19.81 6.73
CA PHE A 201 -19.89 19.92 7.87
C PHE A 201 -20.72 21.21 7.74
N ASN A 202 -22.05 21.05 7.62
CA ASN A 202 -22.96 22.17 7.64
C ASN A 202 -23.32 22.46 9.10
N ASP A 203 -22.62 23.44 9.68
CA ASP A 203 -22.86 23.85 11.06
C ASP A 203 -24.25 24.50 11.18
N LYS A 204 -25.14 23.87 11.93
CA LYS A 204 -26.51 24.33 12.19
C LYS A 204 -26.65 25.07 13.53
N ARG A 205 -25.56 25.22 14.28
CA ARG A 205 -25.57 25.91 15.57
C ARG A 205 -25.90 27.39 15.38
N PRO A 206 -26.48 28.05 16.40
CA PRO A 206 -26.60 29.52 16.39
C PRO A 206 -25.24 30.19 16.18
N GLU A 207 -25.19 31.32 15.47
CA GLU A 207 -23.93 32.05 15.19
C GLU A 207 -23.14 32.40 16.48
N GLN A 208 -23.85 32.57 17.59
CA GLN A 208 -23.27 32.83 18.91
C GLN A 208 -22.41 31.66 19.46
N GLU A 209 -22.70 30.43 19.02
CA GLU A 209 -21.99 29.21 19.42
C GLU A 209 -20.92 28.80 18.40
N GLN A 210 -20.89 29.43 17.22
CA GLN A 210 -19.92 29.19 16.15
C GLN A 210 -18.59 29.94 16.36
N THR A 211 -18.09 29.97 17.60
CA THR A 211 -16.81 30.62 17.93
C THR A 211 -15.62 29.69 17.73
N ASN A 212 -15.86 28.38 17.77
CA ASN A 212 -14.83 27.36 17.70
C ASN A 212 -14.88 26.55 16.40
N GLN A 213 -13.70 26.15 15.93
CA GLN A 213 -13.55 25.26 14.80
C GLN A 213 -13.71 23.81 15.25
N LEU A 214 -14.62 23.08 14.61
CA LEU A 214 -14.83 21.65 14.87
C LEU A 214 -14.09 20.80 13.84
N PHE A 215 -13.63 19.64 14.29
CA PHE A 215 -13.02 18.61 13.45
C PHE A 215 -13.73 17.29 13.66
N PHE A 216 -13.90 16.54 12.58
CA PHE A 216 -14.59 15.26 12.60
C PHE A 216 -13.79 14.24 11.80
N ALA A 217 -13.43 13.15 12.44
CA ALA A 217 -12.70 12.05 11.81
C ALA A 217 -13.45 10.73 12.05
N VAL A 218 -13.55 9.93 10.99
CA VAL A 218 -14.07 8.57 11.03
C VAL A 218 -12.95 7.66 10.58
N PHE A 219 -12.63 6.62 11.33
CA PHE A 219 -11.69 5.61 10.88
C PHE A 219 -12.41 4.26 10.78
N GLU A 220 -12.26 3.60 9.64
CA GLU A 220 -12.80 2.28 9.37
C GLU A 220 -11.82 1.45 8.54
N TRP A 221 -11.92 0.12 8.63
CA TRP A 221 -11.22 -0.77 7.71
C TRP A 221 -11.90 -0.75 6.34
N ARG A 222 -11.11 -0.62 5.27
CA ARG A 222 -11.57 -0.70 3.89
C ARG A 222 -11.90 -2.14 3.51
N ASP A 223 -10.93 -3.02 3.73
CA ASP A 223 -10.96 -4.41 3.29
C ASP A 223 -10.76 -5.30 4.52
N PRO A 224 -11.39 -6.49 4.55
CA PRO A 224 -11.14 -7.49 5.59
C PRO A 224 -9.81 -8.21 5.40
N TYR A 225 -9.08 -7.93 4.31
CA TYR A 225 -7.85 -8.60 3.95
C TYR A 225 -6.64 -7.72 4.24
N MET A 226 -5.55 -8.34 4.71
CA MET A 226 -4.23 -7.74 4.75
C MET A 226 -3.51 -8.07 3.44
N GLN A 227 -3.02 -7.07 2.73
CA GLN A 227 -2.27 -7.26 1.50
C GLN A 227 -0.84 -7.66 1.86
N GLU A 228 -0.35 -8.80 1.39
CA GLU A 228 1.03 -9.23 1.59
C GLU A 228 1.84 -9.15 0.29
N ILE A 229 2.96 -8.45 0.36
CA ILE A 229 3.93 -8.29 -0.72
C ILE A 229 5.19 -9.06 -0.34
N ARG A 230 5.47 -10.16 -1.05
CA ARG A 230 6.70 -10.95 -0.91
C ARG A 230 7.58 -10.77 -2.14
N LEU A 231 8.87 -11.07 -2.01
CA LEU A 231 9.75 -11.16 -3.18
C LEU A 231 9.20 -12.22 -4.16
N ILE A 232 9.17 -11.92 -5.46
CA ILE A 232 8.55 -12.75 -6.52
C ILE A 232 9.01 -14.21 -6.45
N VAL A 233 10.31 -14.44 -6.20
CA VAL A 233 10.89 -15.79 -6.09
C VAL A 233 10.36 -16.56 -4.87
N THR A 234 10.02 -15.85 -3.78
CA THR A 234 9.47 -16.42 -2.55
C THR A 234 7.94 -16.44 -2.49
N ALA A 235 7.27 -15.62 -3.30
CA ALA A 235 5.80 -15.54 -3.36
C ALA A 235 5.22 -16.80 -4.01
N ASN A 236 5.80 -17.24 -5.14
CA ASN A 236 5.33 -18.43 -5.86
C ASN A 236 6.46 -19.45 -6.08
N PRO A 237 6.78 -20.27 -5.06
CA PRO A 237 7.86 -21.26 -5.16
C PRO A 237 7.59 -22.31 -6.24
N TRP A 238 6.32 -22.60 -6.54
CA TRP A 238 5.94 -23.56 -7.57
C TRP A 238 6.27 -23.06 -8.97
N SER A 239 6.00 -21.77 -9.26
CA SER A 239 6.39 -21.15 -10.52
C SER A 239 7.90 -21.13 -10.70
N ALA A 240 8.67 -20.79 -9.65
CA ALA A 240 10.13 -20.82 -9.71
C ALA A 240 10.67 -22.24 -9.98
N MET A 241 10.10 -23.26 -9.32
CA MET A 241 10.46 -24.66 -9.56
C MET A 241 10.10 -25.12 -10.98
N ALA A 242 8.94 -24.71 -11.50
CA ALA A 242 8.52 -25.04 -12.87
C ALA A 242 9.49 -24.45 -13.90
N ILE A 243 9.92 -23.20 -13.73
CA ILE A 243 10.92 -22.54 -14.59
C ILE A 243 12.26 -23.29 -14.53
N LEU A 244 12.75 -23.61 -13.33
CA LEU A 244 13.99 -24.37 -13.16
C LEU A 244 13.92 -25.75 -13.84
N CYS A 245 12.82 -26.48 -13.66
CA CYS A 245 12.59 -27.75 -14.34
C CYS A 245 12.60 -27.60 -15.87
N GLY A 246 11.96 -26.54 -16.40
CA GLY A 246 11.97 -26.22 -17.83
C GLY A 246 13.39 -25.99 -18.36
N VAL A 247 14.20 -25.22 -17.64
CA VAL A 247 15.61 -24.96 -18.00
C VAL A 247 16.43 -26.25 -17.98
N PHE A 248 16.30 -27.07 -16.94
CA PHE A 248 17.01 -28.35 -16.86
C PHE A 248 16.61 -29.30 -17.99
N MET A 249 15.31 -29.45 -18.28
CA MET A 249 14.85 -30.30 -19.39
C MET A 249 15.37 -29.79 -20.74
N ALA A 250 15.38 -28.48 -20.96
CA ALA A 250 15.94 -27.88 -22.18
C ALA A 250 17.45 -28.18 -22.32
N LEU A 251 18.22 -28.04 -21.25
CA LEU A 251 19.65 -28.37 -21.22
C LEU A 251 19.90 -29.85 -21.52
N PHE A 252 19.16 -30.77 -20.88
CA PHE A 252 19.29 -32.21 -21.15
C PHE A 252 18.91 -32.55 -22.60
N LYS A 253 17.87 -31.93 -23.14
CA LYS A 253 17.45 -32.13 -24.53
C LYS A 253 18.50 -31.62 -25.51
N ALA A 254 19.07 -30.44 -25.27
CA ALA A 254 20.14 -29.87 -26.07
C ALA A 254 21.41 -30.73 -26.04
N ALA A 255 21.79 -31.25 -24.87
CA ALA A 255 22.94 -32.15 -24.73
C ALA A 255 22.76 -33.46 -25.53
N ASN A 256 21.56 -34.05 -25.46
CA ASN A 256 21.23 -35.25 -26.26
C ASN A 256 21.25 -34.96 -27.76
N PHE A 257 20.73 -33.80 -28.18
CA PHE A 257 20.78 -33.37 -29.58
C PHE A 257 22.23 -33.17 -30.03
N ALA A 258 23.08 -32.52 -29.22
CA ALA A 258 24.50 -32.33 -29.51
C ALA A 258 25.26 -33.67 -29.66
N LYS A 259 24.93 -34.67 -28.84
CA LYS A 259 25.51 -36.02 -28.98
C LYS A 259 25.13 -36.66 -30.33
N LEU A 260 23.88 -36.51 -30.76
CA LEU A 260 23.40 -37.03 -32.04
C LEU A 260 24.03 -36.27 -33.22
N THR A 261 24.15 -34.95 -33.15
CA THR A 261 24.79 -34.15 -34.21
C THR A 261 26.28 -34.49 -34.34
N ILE A 262 27.01 -34.68 -33.24
CA ILE A 262 28.41 -35.14 -33.28
C ILE A 262 28.53 -36.51 -33.96
N GLN A 263 27.67 -37.47 -33.58
CA GLN A 263 27.67 -38.79 -34.23
C GLN A 263 27.37 -38.69 -35.73
N TRP A 264 26.44 -37.82 -36.12
CA TRP A 264 26.08 -37.60 -37.51
C TRP A 264 27.22 -36.95 -38.32
N ILE A 265 27.89 -35.94 -37.75
CA ILE A 265 29.08 -35.29 -38.34
C ILE A 265 30.20 -36.31 -38.54
N ILE A 266 30.48 -37.17 -37.56
CA ILE A 266 31.48 -38.23 -37.68
C ILE A 266 31.12 -39.19 -38.82
N ARG A 267 29.85 -39.60 -38.92
CA ARG A 267 29.39 -40.47 -40.03
C ARG A 267 29.53 -39.79 -41.39
N MET A 268 29.15 -38.53 -41.52
CA MET A 268 29.32 -37.77 -42.76
C MET A 268 30.79 -37.65 -43.14
N ARG A 269 31.68 -37.32 -42.20
CA ARG A 269 33.12 -37.22 -42.45
C ARG A 269 33.71 -38.55 -42.94
N LYS A 270 33.29 -39.69 -42.34
CA LYS A 270 33.67 -41.03 -42.82
C LYS A 270 33.17 -41.31 -44.24
N ARG A 271 31.95 -40.91 -44.57
CA ARG A 271 31.39 -41.06 -45.94
C ARG A 271 32.15 -40.19 -46.95
N HIS A 272 32.44 -38.95 -46.63
CA HIS A 272 33.24 -38.05 -47.49
C HIS A 272 34.63 -38.62 -47.76
N LEU A 273 35.33 -39.12 -46.73
CA LEU A 273 36.64 -39.76 -46.90
C LEU A 273 36.56 -41.00 -47.81
N LYS A 274 35.54 -41.84 -47.64
CA LYS A 274 35.33 -43.03 -48.48
C LYS A 274 35.02 -42.67 -49.94
N ASN A 275 34.23 -41.63 -50.18
CA ASN A 275 33.94 -41.14 -51.53
C ASN A 275 35.19 -40.53 -52.18
N LYS A 276 35.96 -39.71 -51.45
CA LYS A 276 37.22 -39.15 -51.94
C LYS A 276 38.25 -40.25 -52.30
N ALA A 277 38.33 -41.31 -51.51
CA ALA A 277 39.17 -42.46 -51.82
C ALA A 277 38.69 -43.25 -53.06
N ARG A 278 37.39 -43.29 -53.33
CA ARG A 278 36.85 -43.91 -54.56
C ARG A 278 37.17 -43.09 -55.81
N GLU A 279 37.06 -41.77 -55.73
CA GLU A 279 37.42 -40.87 -56.85
C GLU A 279 38.91 -40.94 -57.18
N LEU A 280 39.80 -40.97 -56.18
CA LEU A 280 41.25 -41.12 -56.40
C LEU A 280 41.63 -42.46 -57.05
N ASN A 281 40.92 -43.55 -56.74
CA ASN A 281 41.17 -44.87 -57.33
C ASN A 281 40.63 -45.03 -58.76
N GLN A 282 39.79 -44.10 -59.25
CA GLN A 282 39.29 -44.11 -60.63
C GLN A 282 40.18 -43.33 -61.61
N VAL A 283 41.21 -42.62 -61.12
CA VAL A 283 42.12 -41.76 -61.91
C VAL A 283 43.52 -42.38 -62.04
N SER A 284 43.77 -43.57 -61.49
CA SER A 284 44.99 -44.37 -61.70
C SER A 284 44.76 -45.50 -62.69
#